data_AF-A0A926JIT9-F1
#
_entry.id   AF-A0A926JIT9-F1
#
_cell.length_a   1.000
_cell.length_b   1.000
_cell.length_c   1.000
_cell.angle_alpha   90.00
_cell.angle_beta   90.00
_cell.angle_gamma   90.00
#
_symmetry.space_group_name_H-M   'P 1'
#
loop_
_entity.id
_entity.type
_entity.pdbx_description
1 polymer ?
#
loop_
_entity_poly.entity_id
_entity_poly.type
_entity_poly.pdbx_seq_one_letter_code
_entity_poly.pdbx_strand_id
1 'polypeptide(L)' 'MPCACNKNKTQYEVIDASGKRVFGPTPYKTTADAMAARGDGRTVREAAKK' A
#
# COMPACT_ATOMS: atom_id res chain seq x y z
N MET A 1 1.66 9.10 28.68
CA MET A 1 1.16 9.48 27.34
C MET A 1 1.49 8.38 26.33
N PRO A 2 0.56 7.45 26.01
CA PRO A 2 0.83 6.46 24.97
C PRO A 2 0.74 7.15 23.60
N CYS A 3 1.86 7.18 22.87
CA CYS A 3 2.05 7.84 21.59
C CYS A 3 0.92 7.45 20.60
N ALA A 4 0.10 8.42 20.20
CA ALA A 4 -0.89 8.30 19.11
C ALA A 4 -0.21 8.23 17.71
N CYS A 5 1.03 7.73 17.64
CA CYS A 5 1.98 8.05 16.59
C CYS A 5 1.91 7.12 15.37
N ASN A 6 1.00 6.13 15.36
CA ASN A 6 0.85 5.16 14.28
C ASN A 6 -0.60 4.96 13.79
N LYS A 7 -1.59 5.71 14.30
CA LYS A 7 -3.00 5.50 13.89
C LYS A 7 -3.36 6.09 12.53
N ASN A 8 -2.57 7.04 12.00
CA ASN A 8 -2.88 7.81 10.78
C ASN A 8 -1.79 7.72 9.69
N LYS A 9 -1.03 6.62 9.62
CA LYS A 9 -0.10 6.44 8.49
C LYS A 9 -0.88 6.05 7.25
N THR A 10 -0.65 6.78 6.15
CA THR A 10 -1.12 6.41 4.81
C THR A 10 -0.74 4.97 4.55
N GLN A 11 -1.72 4.15 4.18
CA GLN A 11 -1.45 2.78 3.78
C GLN A 11 -1.31 2.75 2.27
N TYR A 12 -0.47 1.86 1.78
CA TYR A 12 -0.24 1.62 0.37
C TYR A 12 -0.71 0.19 0.08
N GLU A 13 -1.43 0.04 -1.01
CA GLU A 13 -1.83 -1.24 -1.56
C GLU A 13 -1.34 -1.34 -3.00
N VAL A 14 -1.11 -2.55 -3.48
CA VAL A 14 -0.78 -2.79 -4.88
C VAL A 14 -2.00 -3.40 -5.54
N ILE A 15 -2.42 -2.80 -6.64
CA ILE A 15 -3.50 -3.26 -7.49
C ILE A 15 -2.90 -3.80 -8.78
N ASP A 16 -3.44 -4.93 -9.25
CA ASP A 16 -3.10 -5.50 -10.55
C ASP A 16 -3.76 -4.72 -11.70
N ALA A 17 -3.40 -5.04 -12.95
CA ALA A 17 -3.99 -4.44 -14.15
C ALA A 17 -5.53 -4.62 -14.21
N SER A 18 -6.05 -5.68 -13.59
CA SER A 18 -7.49 -5.93 -13.46
C SER A 18 -8.17 -5.12 -12.34
N GLY A 19 -7.45 -4.22 -11.66
CA GLY A 19 -7.97 -3.43 -10.54
C GLY A 19 -8.16 -4.23 -9.25
N LYS A 20 -7.64 -5.45 -9.17
CA LYS A 20 -7.71 -6.30 -7.97
C LYS A 20 -6.51 -6.06 -7.05
N ARG A 21 -6.76 -5.89 -5.75
CA ARG A 21 -5.69 -5.77 -4.75
C ARG A 21 -4.90 -7.07 -4.67
N VAL A 22 -3.60 -6.98 -4.97
CA VAL A 22 -2.64 -8.10 -4.91
C VAL A 22 -1.71 -8.01 -3.71
N PHE A 23 -1.54 -6.83 -3.12
CA PHE A 23 -0.71 -6.64 -1.93
C PHE A 23 -1.17 -5.44 -1.08
N GLY A 24 -0.85 -5.45 0.22
CA GLY A 24 -1.24 -4.40 1.17
C GLY A 24 -2.53 -4.71 1.95
N PRO A 25 -2.95 -3.84 2.88
CA PRO A 25 -2.40 -2.50 3.16
C PRO A 25 -1.08 -2.54 3.96
N THR A 26 -0.07 -1.81 3.49
CA THR A 26 1.23 -1.62 4.18
C THR A 26 1.49 -0.14 4.42
N PRO A 27 2.02 0.27 5.59
CA PRO A 27 2.38 1.67 5.84
C PRO A 27 3.67 2.09 5.10
N TYR A 28 4.37 1.15 4.44
CA TYR A 28 5.64 1.40 3.77
C TYR A 28 5.45 1.43 2.25
N LYS A 29 5.61 2.63 1.67
CA LYS A 29 5.54 2.82 0.21
C LYS A 29 6.58 1.99 -0.55
N THR A 30 7.80 1.92 -0.03
CA THR A 30 8.91 1.14 -0.63
C THR A 30 8.57 -0.34 -0.78
N THR A 31 7.87 -0.93 0.19
CA THR A 31 7.41 -2.32 0.12
C THR A 31 6.32 -2.49 -0.95
N ALA A 32 5.41 -1.53 -1.08
CA ALA A 32 4.39 -1.55 -2.13
C ALA A 32 5.01 -1.37 -3.53
N ASP A 33 5.95 -0.45 -3.69
CA ASP A 33 6.68 -0.23 -4.95
C ASP A 33 7.46 -1.48 -5.38
N ALA A 34 8.15 -2.14 -4.45
CA ALA A 34 8.85 -3.40 -4.73
C ALA A 34 7.89 -4.52 -5.17
N MET A 35 6.66 -4.55 -4.63
CA MET A 35 5.65 -5.54 -5.00
C MET A 35 4.97 -5.21 -6.32
N ALA A 36 4.84 -3.93 -6.66
CA ALA A 36 4.38 -3.47 -7.96
C ALA A 36 5.41 -3.78 -9.05
N ALA A 37 6.70 -3.47 -8.83
CA ALA A 37 7.78 -3.74 -9.79
C ALA A 37 7.98 -5.23 -10.13
N ARG A 38 7.45 -6.14 -9.30
CA ARG A 38 7.52 -7.60 -9.49
C ARG A 38 6.45 -8.18 -10.40
N GLY A 39 5.45 -7.40 -10.82
CA GLY A 39 4.42 -7.92 -11.72
C GLY A 39 4.02 -6.89 -12.76
N ASP A 40 3.89 -7.36 -14.00
CA ASP A 40 3.46 -6.54 -15.11
C ASP A 40 2.07 -5.94 -14.86
N GLY A 41 1.95 -4.63 -15.07
CA GLY A 41 0.68 -3.91 -14.91
C GLY A 41 0.23 -3.67 -13.48
N ARG A 42 1.07 -3.94 -12.47
CA ARG A 42 0.77 -3.64 -11.07
C ARG A 42 1.06 -2.17 -10.74
N THR A 43 0.18 -1.55 -9.96
CA THR A 43 0.27 -0.15 -9.56
C THR A 43 0.12 0.01 -8.06
N VAL A 44 0.86 0.94 -7.47
CA VAL A 44 0.71 1.30 -6.06
C VAL A 44 -0.40 2.33 -5.90
N ARG A 45 -1.33 2.06 -5.00
CA ARG A 45 -2.43 2.94 -4.63
C ARG A 45 -2.34 3.31 -3.17
N GLU A 46 -2.62 4.57 -2.87
CA GLU A 46 -2.76 5.06 -1.50
C GLU A 46 -4.14 4.67 -0.96
N ALA A 47 -4.16 3.70 -0.05
CA ALA A 47 -5.29 3.41 0.80
C ALA A 47 -5.24 4.36 2.00
N ALA A 48 -5.81 5.56 1.86
CA ALA A 48 -6.07 6.42 3.02
C ALA A 48 -6.94 5.65 4.01
N LYS A 49 -6.52 5.58 5.28
CA LYS A 49 -7.25 4.85 6.32
C LYS A 49 -8.62 5.52 6.52
N LYS A 50 -9.70 4.76 6.27
CA LYS A 50 -11.04 5.06 6.84
C LYS A 50 -11.06 4.70 8.32
#